data_AF-A0A966QGM5-F1
#
_entry.id   AF-A0A966QGM5-F1
#
_cell.length_a   1.000
_cell.length_b   1.000
_cell.length_c   1.000
_cell.angle_alpha   90.00
_cell.angle_beta   90.00
_cell.angle_gamma   90.00
#
_symmetry.space_group_name_H-M   'P 1'
#
loop_
_entity.id
_entity.type
_entity.pdbx_description
1 polymer ?
#
loop_
_entity_poly.entity_id
_entity_poly.type
_entity_poly.pdbx_seq_one_letter_code
_entity_poly.pdbx_strand_id
1 'polypeptide(L)'
;MSRRSLGYVPALDGLRALSVCAVIAYHAGATFIAGGFLGVEVFFVISGFLITTLMLEERISKGRVSLRGFWLRRFRRLMPALLTMLTVTLVAVTFVWTDAAPEFRRDVIPSLFYVSNWWQIFGVDVPYFGTGSLPVLRHLWSLAVEEQWYLLWPLVFVACIGRKNVRRFPLGITAGGLTCPECSVACPSASPLFLQRS
;
A
#
# COMPACT_ATOMS: atom_id res chain seq x y z
N MET A 1 32.28 18.18 13.59
CA MET A 1 31.58 17.08 12.87
C MET A 1 30.53 17.68 11.95
N SER A 2 30.81 17.71 10.65
CA SER A 2 29.83 18.16 9.64
C SER A 2 28.65 17.20 9.65
N ARG A 3 27.48 17.67 10.11
CA ARG A 3 26.25 16.87 10.08
C ARG A 3 25.79 16.81 8.63
N ARG A 4 26.06 15.70 7.94
CA ARG A 4 25.39 15.43 6.66
C ARG A 4 23.90 15.29 6.93
N SER A 5 23.11 16.31 6.57
CA SER A 5 21.71 16.06 6.22
C SER A 5 21.72 15.15 5.00
N LEU A 6 20.89 14.11 4.98
CA LEU A 6 20.45 13.52 3.74
C LEU A 6 19.59 14.60 3.06
N GLY A 7 20.25 15.51 2.34
CA GLY A 7 19.56 16.46 1.48
C GLY A 7 18.61 15.73 0.53
N TYR A 8 17.67 16.46 -0.07
CA TYR A 8 16.72 15.89 -1.03
C TYR A 8 17.44 15.01 -2.05
N VAL A 9 17.07 13.73 -2.12
CA VAL A 9 17.66 12.73 -3.03
C VAL A 9 16.63 12.43 -4.13
N PRO A 10 16.72 13.07 -5.31
CA PRO A 10 15.73 12.91 -6.38
C PRO A 10 15.59 11.45 -6.85
N ALA A 11 16.66 10.66 -6.75
CA ALA A 11 16.66 9.26 -7.14
C ALA A 11 15.63 8.42 -6.35
N LEU A 12 15.38 8.76 -5.08
CA LEU A 12 14.39 8.03 -4.27
C LEU A 12 12.97 8.31 -4.73
N ASP A 13 12.67 9.54 -5.15
CA ASP A 13 11.37 9.87 -5.73
C ASP A 13 11.19 9.25 -7.12
N GLY A 14 12.28 9.17 -7.91
CA GLY A 14 12.29 8.42 -9.18
C GLY A 14 12.00 6.93 -9.00
N LEU A 15 12.58 6.29 -7.98
CA LEU A 15 12.29 4.90 -7.66
C LEU A 15 10.84 4.69 -7.21
N ARG A 16 10.27 5.61 -6.42
CA ARG A 16 8.84 5.56 -6.05
C ARG A 16 7.95 5.67 -7.28
N ALA A 17 8.27 6.59 -8.20
CA ALA A 17 7.53 6.74 -9.45
C ALA A 17 7.63 5.46 -10.30
N LEU A 18 8.82 4.88 -10.44
CA LEU A 18 9.03 3.62 -11.16
C LEU A 18 8.19 2.47 -10.56
N SER A 19 8.18 2.35 -9.24
CA SER A 19 7.36 1.38 -8.53
C SER A 19 5.87 1.54 -8.83
N VAL A 20 5.34 2.76 -8.80
CA VAL A 20 3.93 3.03 -9.14
C VAL A 20 3.63 2.70 -10.61
N CYS A 21 4.52 3.07 -11.52
CA CYS A 21 4.40 2.73 -12.95
C CYS A 21 4.34 1.21 -13.17
N ALA A 22 5.18 0.44 -12.47
CA ALA A 22 5.16 -1.02 -12.53
C ALA A 22 3.81 -1.59 -12.04
N VAL A 23 3.23 -1.02 -10.98
CA VAL A 23 1.92 -1.42 -10.47
C VAL A 23 0.81 -1.12 -11.49
N ILE A 24 0.83 0.07 -12.10
CA ILE A 24 -0.14 0.45 -13.13
C ILE A 24 -0.01 -0.47 -14.35
N ALA A 25 1.20 -0.72 -14.83
CA ALA A 25 1.46 -1.58 -15.98
C ALA A 25 0.94 -3.02 -15.75
N TYR A 26 1.15 -3.56 -14.54
CA TYR A 26 0.62 -4.86 -14.15
C TYR A 26 -0.92 -4.90 -14.23
N HIS A 27 -1.59 -3.88 -13.71
CA HIS A 27 -3.06 -3.81 -13.74
C HIS A 27 -3.61 -3.52 -15.15
N ALA A 28 -2.81 -2.94 -16.04
CA ALA A 28 -3.17 -2.69 -17.44
C ALA A 28 -3.08 -3.96 -18.32
N GLY A 29 -2.80 -5.13 -17.74
CA GLY A 29 -2.75 -6.40 -18.47
C GLY A 29 -1.38 -6.74 -19.06
N ALA A 30 -0.31 -6.09 -18.61
CA ALA A 30 1.06 -6.48 -18.99
C ALA A 30 1.43 -7.82 -18.32
N THR A 31 1.08 -8.93 -18.96
CA THR A 31 1.33 -10.31 -18.52
C THR A 31 2.81 -10.68 -18.41
N PHE A 32 3.71 -9.86 -18.95
CA PHE A 32 5.17 -10.05 -18.87
C PHE A 32 5.79 -9.66 -17.51
N ILE A 33 5.04 -9.00 -16.62
CA ILE A 33 5.54 -8.57 -15.31
C ILE A 33 4.88 -9.43 -14.24
N ALA A 34 5.39 -10.64 -14.01
CA ALA A 34 5.00 -11.48 -12.87
C ALA A 34 5.29 -10.82 -11.50
N GLY A 35 5.94 -9.65 -11.49
CA GLY A 35 6.40 -8.91 -10.31
C GLY A 35 5.67 -7.60 -10.02
N GLY A 36 4.41 -7.39 -10.43
CA GLY A 36 3.64 -6.19 -10.04
C GLY A 36 3.61 -5.93 -8.52
N PHE A 37 3.66 -7.01 -7.73
CA PHE A 37 3.80 -6.97 -6.26
C PHE A 37 5.10 -6.34 -5.78
N LEU A 38 6.20 -6.57 -6.50
CA LEU A 38 7.51 -6.02 -6.17
C LEU A 38 7.48 -4.49 -6.23
N GLY A 39 6.69 -3.92 -7.14
CA GLY A 39 6.46 -2.47 -7.20
C GLY A 39 5.86 -1.95 -5.90
N VAL A 40 4.81 -2.60 -5.40
CA VAL A 40 4.15 -2.24 -4.13
C VAL A 40 5.12 -2.35 -2.95
N GLU A 41 5.87 -3.44 -2.84
CA GLU A 41 6.84 -3.66 -1.76
C GLU A 41 7.95 -2.60 -1.75
N VAL A 42 8.59 -2.38 -2.91
CA VAL A 42 9.66 -1.38 -3.05
C VAL A 42 9.14 0.02 -2.71
N PHE A 43 7.92 0.36 -3.15
CA PHE A 43 7.30 1.64 -2.84
C PHE A 43 7.16 1.87 -1.34
N PHE A 44 6.67 0.88 -0.59
CA PHE A 44 6.52 0.99 0.87
C PHE A 44 7.86 1.04 1.60
N VAL A 45 8.85 0.25 1.18
CA VAL A 45 10.20 0.26 1.77
C VAL A 45 10.83 1.64 1.62
N ILE A 46 10.80 2.22 0.41
CA ILE A 46 11.37 3.55 0.15
C ILE A 46 10.60 4.62 0.92
N SER A 47 9.27 4.51 1.00
CA SER A 47 8.44 5.43 1.76
C SER A 47 8.77 5.41 3.25
N GLY A 48 8.95 4.22 3.85
CA GLY A 48 9.40 4.06 5.24
C GLY A 48 10.78 4.66 5.48
N PHE A 49 11.74 4.42 4.60
CA PHE A 49 13.08 4.99 4.66
C PHE A 49 13.05 6.54 4.65
N LEU A 50 12.28 7.13 3.73
CA LEU A 50 12.19 8.58 3.59
C LEU A 50 11.56 9.24 4.82
N ILE A 51 10.46 8.69 5.34
CA ILE A 51 9.82 9.23 6.56
C ILE A 51 10.79 9.17 7.74
N THR A 52 11.44 8.01 7.93
CA THR A 52 12.37 7.80 9.05
C THR A 52 13.51 8.80 9.00
N THR A 53 14.08 9.01 7.81
CA THR A 53 15.16 9.98 7.59
C THR A 53 14.70 11.39 7.93
N LEU A 54 13.54 11.82 7.41
CA LEU A 54 12.98 13.15 7.71
C LEU A 54 12.71 13.37 9.20
N MET A 55 12.19 12.36 9.89
CA MET A 55 11.95 12.45 11.34
C MET A 55 13.24 12.47 12.14
N LEU A 56 14.25 11.70 11.73
CA LEU A 56 15.56 11.69 12.35
C LEU A 56 16.26 13.04 12.18
N GLU A 57 16.20 13.63 10.99
CA GLU A 57 16.72 14.97 10.73
C GLU A 57 16.00 16.06 11.52
N GLU A 58 14.66 16.01 11.58
CA GLU A 58 13.89 16.97 12.38
C GLU A 58 14.27 16.86 13.86
N ARG A 59 14.46 15.64 14.38
CA ARG A 59 14.93 15.42 15.74
C ARG A 59 16.34 15.95 15.97
N ILE A 60 17.27 15.68 15.06
CA ILE A 60 18.67 16.11 15.16
C ILE A 60 18.79 17.63 15.12
N SER A 61 17.97 18.29 14.30
CA SER A 61 18.00 19.75 14.10
C SER A 61 17.21 20.53 15.15
N LYS A 62 16.03 20.06 15.54
CA LYS A 62 15.10 20.78 16.44
C LYS A 62 14.97 20.16 17.83
N GLY A 63 15.64 19.05 18.11
CA GLY A 63 15.58 18.29 19.37
C GLY A 63 14.27 17.51 19.59
N ARG A 64 13.25 17.73 18.77
CA ARG A 64 11.91 17.11 18.88
C ARG A 64 11.33 16.84 17.50
N VAL A 65 10.44 15.86 17.42
CA VAL A 65 9.67 15.58 16.19
C VAL A 65 8.29 16.20 16.30
N SER A 66 7.87 16.96 15.29
CA SER A 66 6.54 17.57 15.26
C SER A 66 5.59 16.71 14.42
N LEU A 67 4.85 15.81 15.07
CA LEU A 67 3.86 14.94 14.41
C LEU A 67 2.80 15.75 13.66
N ARG A 68 2.23 16.77 14.32
CA ARG A 68 1.24 17.66 13.71
C ARG A 68 1.80 18.38 12.48
N GLY A 69 3.04 18.88 12.57
CA GLY A 69 3.69 19.53 11.44
C GLY A 69 3.95 18.58 10.28
N PHE A 70 4.36 17.34 10.59
CA PHE A 70 4.58 16.29 9.60
C PHE A 70 3.29 15.96 8.84
N TRP A 71 2.20 15.66 9.56
CA TRP A 71 0.91 15.31 8.95
C TRP A 71 0.31 16.48 8.16
N LEU A 72 0.38 17.71 8.66
CA LEU A 72 -0.15 18.88 7.94
C LEU A 72 0.56 19.14 6.60
N ARG A 73 1.90 19.02 6.56
CA ARG A 73 2.66 19.16 5.32
C ARG A 73 2.25 18.11 4.29
N ARG A 74 2.02 16.89 4.75
CA ARG A 74 1.66 15.76 3.89
C ARG A 74 0.23 15.86 3.38
N PHE A 75 -0.71 16.17 4.27
CA PHE A 75 -2.10 16.42 3.94
C PHE A 75 -2.25 17.51 2.88
N ARG A 76 -1.57 18.65 3.04
CA ARG A 76 -1.58 19.75 2.05
C ARG A 76 -0.97 19.38 0.70
N ARG A 77 -0.16 18.33 0.64
CA ARG A 77 0.45 17.85 -0.61
C ARG A 77 -0.42 16.80 -1.31
N LEU A 78 -1.03 15.88 -0.57
CA LEU A 78 -1.76 14.73 -1.13
C LEU A 78 -3.25 15.02 -1.36
N MET A 79 -3.89 15.75 -0.45
CA MET A 79 -5.33 16.02 -0.52
C MET A 79 -5.74 16.78 -1.80
N PRO A 80 -5.02 17.82 -2.26
CA PRO A 80 -5.40 18.51 -3.50
C PRO A 80 -5.38 17.61 -4.74
N ALA A 81 -4.41 16.71 -4.82
CA ALA A 81 -4.29 15.77 -5.92
C ALA A 81 -5.45 14.76 -5.92
N LEU A 82 -5.79 14.21 -4.74
CA LEU A 82 -6.93 13.30 -4.59
C LEU A 82 -8.26 13.98 -4.97
N LEU A 83 -8.52 15.19 -4.46
CA LEU A 83 -9.75 15.92 -4.77
C LEU A 83 -9.86 16.25 -6.26
N THR A 84 -8.76 16.65 -6.89
CA THR A 84 -8.72 16.93 -8.33
C THR A 84 -9.06 15.67 -9.11
N MET A 85 -8.40 14.54 -8.79
CA MET A 85 -8.65 13.27 -9.45
C MET A 85 -10.11 12.83 -9.30
N LEU A 86 -10.67 12.84 -8.09
CA LEU A 86 -12.06 12.47 -7.84
C LEU A 86 -13.04 13.38 -8.57
N THR A 87 -12.75 14.69 -8.67
CA THR A 87 -13.59 15.65 -9.40
C THR A 87 -13.56 15.36 -10.90
N VAL A 88 -12.38 15.14 -11.48
CA VAL A 88 -12.24 14.80 -12.89
C VAL A 88 -12.93 13.48 -13.20
N THR A 89 -12.75 12.48 -12.33
CA THR A 89 -13.42 11.18 -12.48
C THR A 89 -14.94 11.31 -12.34
N LEU A 90 -15.45 12.13 -11.42
CA LEU A 90 -16.88 12.40 -11.28
C LEU A 90 -17.46 12.98 -12.58
N VAL A 91 -16.78 13.97 -13.17
CA VAL A 91 -17.19 14.56 -14.46
C VAL A 91 -17.17 13.49 -15.56
N ALA A 92 -16.09 12.70 -15.67
CA ALA A 92 -15.97 11.65 -16.68
C ALA A 92 -17.06 10.56 -16.53
N VAL A 93 -17.33 10.11 -15.31
CA VAL A 93 -18.39 9.11 -15.04
C VAL A 93 -19.78 9.67 -15.29
N THR A 94 -19.99 10.98 -15.10
CA THR A 94 -21.30 11.61 -15.34
C THR A 94 -21.60 11.78 -16.82
N PHE A 95 -20.59 12.11 -17.64
CA PHE A 95 -20.80 12.49 -19.05
C PHE A 95 -20.31 11.46 -20.08
N VAL A 96 -19.36 10.60 -19.72
CA VAL A 96 -18.66 9.69 -20.67
C VAL A 96 -18.86 8.23 -20.28
N TRP A 97 -18.69 7.88 -19.00
CA TRP A 97 -18.76 6.51 -18.50
C TRP A 97 -19.96 6.31 -17.57
N THR A 98 -21.15 6.55 -18.09
CA THR A 98 -22.40 6.53 -17.30
C THR A 98 -22.68 5.18 -16.64
N ASP A 99 -22.26 4.09 -17.27
CA ASP A 99 -22.42 2.73 -16.74
C ASP A 99 -21.63 2.50 -15.45
N ALA A 100 -20.55 3.26 -15.22
CA ALA A 100 -19.72 3.18 -14.02
C ALA A 100 -20.23 4.05 -12.86
N ALA A 101 -21.33 4.80 -13.04
CA ALA A 101 -21.85 5.72 -12.03
C ALA A 101 -22.28 5.04 -10.70
N PRO A 102 -22.92 3.86 -10.69
CA PRO A 102 -23.26 3.17 -9.45
C PRO A 102 -22.02 2.76 -8.65
N GLU A 103 -21.01 2.22 -9.33
CA GLU A 103 -19.74 1.81 -8.70
C GLU A 103 -18.98 3.01 -8.14
N PHE A 104 -18.88 4.10 -8.92
CA PHE A 104 -18.23 5.32 -8.47
C PHE A 104 -18.89 5.89 -7.20
N ARG A 105 -20.23 5.98 -7.18
CA ARG A 105 -20.98 6.50 -6.02
C ARG A 105 -20.74 5.68 -4.77
N ARG A 106 -20.58 4.37 -4.92
CA ARG A 106 -20.31 3.47 -3.80
C ARG A 106 -18.89 3.64 -3.27
N ASP A 107 -17.91 3.81 -4.15
CA ASP A 107 -16.49 3.74 -3.80
C ASP A 107 -15.86 5.11 -3.53
N VAL A 108 -16.53 6.22 -3.87
CA VAL A 108 -16.01 7.60 -3.67
C VAL A 108 -15.84 7.98 -2.20
N ILE A 109 -16.80 7.61 -1.34
CA ILE A 109 -16.74 7.95 0.09
C ILE A 109 -15.58 7.21 0.77
N PRO A 110 -15.44 5.88 0.65
CA PRO A 110 -14.27 5.16 1.17
C PRO A 110 -12.93 5.70 0.65
N SER A 111 -12.89 6.09 -0.62
CA SER A 111 -11.72 6.68 -1.27
C SER A 111 -11.32 8.03 -0.66
N LEU A 112 -12.28 8.91 -0.35
CA LEU A 112 -12.04 10.20 0.31
C LEU A 112 -11.45 10.05 1.71
N PHE A 113 -11.85 9.02 2.44
CA PHE A 113 -11.39 8.76 3.81
C PHE A 113 -10.15 7.87 3.87
N TYR A 114 -9.53 7.52 2.74
CA TYR A 114 -8.38 6.60 2.68
C TYR A 114 -8.66 5.24 3.37
N VAL A 115 -9.88 4.71 3.17
CA VAL A 115 -10.32 3.40 3.68
C VAL A 115 -10.83 2.48 2.55
N SER A 116 -10.50 2.82 1.30
CA SER A 116 -10.87 2.03 0.11
C SER A 116 -10.38 0.58 0.17
N ASN A 117 -9.23 0.31 0.80
CA ASN A 117 -8.73 -1.05 1.01
C ASN A 117 -9.67 -1.88 1.89
N TRP A 118 -10.17 -1.32 3.00
CA TRP A 118 -11.09 -2.01 3.90
C TRP A 118 -12.48 -2.17 3.29
N TRP A 119 -12.93 -1.16 2.55
CA TRP A 119 -14.18 -1.21 1.83
C TRP A 119 -14.20 -2.32 0.77
N GLN A 120 -13.10 -2.51 0.04
CA GLN A 120 -13.00 -3.60 -0.94
C GLN A 120 -13.08 -4.98 -0.28
N ILE A 121 -12.53 -5.14 0.93
CA ILE A 121 -12.53 -6.41 1.68
C ILE A 121 -13.90 -6.69 2.30
N PHE A 122 -14.52 -5.70 2.96
CA PHE A 122 -15.70 -5.93 3.80
C PHE A 122 -17.02 -5.47 3.18
N GLY A 123 -16.98 -4.55 2.22
CA GLY A 123 -18.18 -3.91 1.67
C GLY A 123 -18.61 -4.46 0.31
N VAL A 124 -17.72 -5.19 -0.38
CA VAL A 124 -17.92 -5.53 -1.80
C VAL A 124 -17.52 -6.97 -2.14
N ASP A 125 -16.68 -7.61 -1.32
CA ASP A 125 -16.14 -8.95 -1.60
C ASP A 125 -15.50 -9.05 -3.01
N VAL A 126 -14.82 -8.00 -3.48
CA VAL A 126 -14.09 -8.08 -4.76
C VAL A 126 -12.84 -8.95 -4.55
N PRO A 127 -12.63 -10.01 -5.33
CA PRO A 127 -11.37 -10.73 -5.31
C PRO A 127 -10.25 -9.75 -5.66
N TYR A 128 -9.26 -9.61 -4.78
CA TYR A 128 -8.12 -8.72 -4.97
C TYR A 128 -7.40 -8.97 -6.33
N PHE A 129 -7.46 -10.22 -6.82
CA PHE A 129 -6.92 -10.67 -8.11
C PHE A 129 -7.99 -10.98 -9.19
N GLY A 130 -9.24 -10.57 -8.98
CA GLY A 130 -10.30 -10.81 -9.96
C GLY A 130 -10.00 -10.09 -11.27
N THR A 131 -10.10 -10.81 -12.40
CA THR A 131 -9.90 -10.31 -13.77
C THR A 131 -11.16 -9.67 -14.38
N GLY A 132 -12.17 -9.37 -13.56
CA GLY A 132 -13.40 -8.69 -13.97
C GLY A 132 -13.21 -7.19 -14.23
N SER A 133 -14.29 -6.50 -14.61
CA SER A 133 -14.33 -5.05 -14.82
C SER A 133 -13.69 -4.33 -13.64
N LEU A 134 -12.60 -3.60 -13.90
CA LEU A 134 -11.87 -2.88 -12.87
C LEU A 134 -12.72 -1.67 -12.45
N PRO A 135 -13.22 -1.62 -11.20
CA PRO A 135 -13.91 -0.44 -10.71
C PRO A 135 -12.99 0.79 -10.85
N VAL A 136 -13.57 1.90 -11.29
CA VAL A 136 -12.83 3.12 -11.67
C VAL A 136 -11.87 3.60 -10.58
N LEU A 137 -12.24 3.40 -9.31
CA LEU A 137 -11.48 3.85 -8.13
C LEU A 137 -10.64 2.74 -7.47
N ARG A 138 -10.55 1.54 -8.06
CA ARG A 138 -9.91 0.39 -7.40
C ARG A 138 -8.48 0.68 -6.98
N HIS A 139 -7.69 1.31 -7.85
CA HIS A 139 -6.29 1.67 -7.63
C HIS A 139 -6.02 2.55 -6.40
N LEU A 140 -7.04 3.20 -5.83
CA LEU A 140 -6.90 3.99 -4.60
C LEU A 140 -6.69 3.14 -3.34
N TRP A 141 -6.81 1.80 -3.42
CA TRP A 141 -6.53 0.91 -2.29
C TRP A 141 -5.07 1.03 -1.83
N SER A 142 -4.10 1.12 -2.74
CA SER A 142 -2.69 1.22 -2.39
C SER A 142 -2.36 2.60 -1.82
N LEU A 143 -3.01 3.66 -2.34
CA LEU A 143 -2.93 5.01 -1.81
C LEU A 143 -3.50 5.09 -0.37
N ALA A 144 -4.59 4.40 -0.10
CA ALA A 144 -5.17 4.30 1.26
C ALA A 144 -4.19 3.65 2.24
N VAL A 145 -3.58 2.52 1.86
CA VAL A 145 -2.56 1.85 2.68
C VAL A 145 -1.32 2.74 2.88
N GLU A 146 -0.91 3.47 1.84
CA GLU A 146 0.19 4.44 1.92
C GLU A 146 -0.10 5.56 2.94
N GLU A 147 -1.30 6.15 2.94
CA GLU A 147 -1.66 7.18 3.92
C GLU A 147 -1.74 6.62 5.34
N GLN A 148 -2.28 5.40 5.51
CA GLN A 148 -2.28 4.69 6.80
C GLN A 148 -0.85 4.47 7.31
N TRP A 149 0.07 4.08 6.43
CA TRP A 149 1.49 3.96 6.76
C TRP A 149 2.09 5.29 7.21
N TYR A 150 1.73 6.41 6.57
CA TYR A 150 2.18 7.75 6.96
C TYR A 150 1.60 8.25 8.28
N LEU A 151 0.43 7.77 8.69
CA LEU A 151 -0.13 8.05 10.01
C LEU A 151 0.53 7.19 11.08
N LEU A 152 0.69 5.89 10.82
CA LEU A 152 1.18 4.92 11.80
C LEU A 152 2.68 5.04 12.08
N TRP A 153 3.50 5.16 11.03
CA TRP A 153 4.96 5.09 11.18
C TRP A 153 5.54 6.18 12.09
N PRO A 154 5.11 7.46 12.02
CA PRO A 154 5.60 8.48 12.94
C PRO A 154 5.29 8.19 14.41
N LEU A 155 4.14 7.58 14.70
CA LEU A 155 3.76 7.17 16.05
C LEU A 155 4.69 6.07 16.56
N VAL A 156 4.93 5.05 15.72
CA VAL A 156 5.87 3.96 16.00
C VAL A 156 7.27 4.51 16.27
N PHE A 157 7.77 5.42 15.43
CA PHE A 157 9.08 6.03 15.57
C PHE A 157 9.25 6.77 16.90
N VAL A 158 8.27 7.61 17.29
CA VAL A 158 8.31 8.35 18.56
C VAL A 158 8.23 7.38 19.75
N ALA A 159 7.39 6.35 19.67
CA ALA A 159 7.26 5.34 20.72
C ALA A 159 8.57 4.54 20.91
N CYS A 160 9.24 4.17 19.82
CA CYS A 160 10.54 3.49 19.86
C CYS A 160 11.62 4.36 20.51
N ILE A 161 11.72 5.62 20.10
CA ILE A 161 12.74 6.53 20.59
C ILE A 161 12.55 6.94 22.05
N GLY A 162 11.29 6.99 22.53
CA GLY A 162 10.97 7.27 23.93
C GLY A 162 11.39 6.16 24.89
N ARG A 163 11.59 4.93 24.41
CA ARG A 163 12.04 3.81 25.23
C ARG A 163 13.56 3.73 25.21
N LYS A 164 14.23 4.01 26.35
CA LYS A 164 15.69 3.86 26.53
C LYS A 164 16.23 2.44 26.30
N ASN A 165 15.39 1.46 25.95
CA ASN A 165 15.71 0.04 25.89
C ASN A 165 15.14 -0.64 24.63
N VAL A 166 15.34 -0.04 23.44
CA VAL A 166 14.93 -0.60 22.12
C VAL A 166 15.66 -1.92 21.77
N ARG A 167 16.60 -2.37 22.61
CA ARG A 167 17.26 -3.69 22.50
C ARG A 167 16.31 -4.89 22.61
N ARG A 168 15.01 -4.67 22.87
CA ARG A 168 13.96 -5.70 22.87
C ARG A 168 12.80 -5.33 21.93
N PHE A 169 13.09 -4.87 20.72
CA PHE A 169 12.12 -5.10 19.65
C PHE A 169 12.09 -6.61 19.42
N PRO A 170 11.00 -7.33 19.74
CA PRO A 170 11.00 -8.74 19.46
C PRO A 170 11.13 -8.88 17.95
N LEU A 171 12.05 -9.75 17.51
CA LEU A 171 11.82 -10.60 16.35
C LEU A 171 10.47 -11.31 16.56
N GLY A 172 9.38 -10.58 16.33
CA GLY A 172 8.00 -11.01 16.56
C GLY A 172 7.18 -11.02 15.28
N ILE A 173 7.85 -10.95 14.13
CA ILE A 173 7.23 -11.08 12.80
C ILE A 173 7.71 -12.35 12.09
N THR A 174 8.74 -13.04 12.59
CA THR A 174 9.24 -14.31 12.01
C THR A 174 8.49 -15.56 12.46
N ALA A 175 7.37 -15.45 13.19
CA ALA A 175 6.61 -16.62 13.67
C ALA A 175 5.15 -16.68 13.17
N GLY A 176 4.76 -15.88 12.17
CA GLY A 176 3.41 -15.92 11.60
C GLY A 176 3.27 -16.68 10.28
N GLY A 177 4.38 -17.12 9.66
CA GLY A 177 4.40 -17.68 8.30
C GLY A 177 4.58 -19.20 8.20
N LEU A 178 4.56 -19.95 9.30
CA LEU A 178 4.89 -21.38 9.31
C LEU A 178 3.70 -22.33 9.58
N THR A 179 2.47 -21.84 9.63
CA THR A 179 1.30 -22.70 9.62
C THR A 179 0.49 -22.44 8.35
N CYS A 180 0.93 -23.06 7.27
CA CYS A 180 0.13 -23.30 6.07
C CYS A 180 -0.40 -24.75 6.18
N PRO A 181 -1.66 -25.01 6.57
CA PRO A 181 -2.19 -26.37 6.63
C PRO A 181 -2.68 -26.91 5.28
N GLU A 182 -2.66 -26.12 4.20
CA GLU A 182 -3.38 -26.47 2.95
C GLU A 182 -2.49 -26.84 1.75
N CYS A 183 -1.20 -27.11 1.96
CA CYS A 183 -0.34 -27.76 0.96
C CYS A 183 -0.51 -29.31 0.94
N SER A 184 -1.75 -29.81 1.03
CA SER A 184 -2.03 -31.26 1.05
C SER A 184 -2.92 -31.76 -0.09
N VAL A 185 -3.25 -30.94 -1.10
CA VAL A 185 -4.10 -31.41 -2.22
C VAL A 185 -3.48 -31.08 -3.59
N ALA A 186 -2.42 -31.81 -3.95
CA ALA A 186 -2.08 -32.05 -5.35
C ALA A 186 -1.12 -33.26 -5.48
N CYS A 187 -1.67 -34.48 -5.52
CA CYS A 187 -0.99 -35.60 -6.18
C CYS A 187 -2.03 -36.67 -6.59
N PRO A 188 -2.62 -36.60 -7.80
CA PRO A 188 -3.25 -37.76 -8.39
C PRO A 188 -2.15 -38.61 -9.03
N SER A 189 -1.49 -39.44 -8.22
CA SER A 189 -0.56 -40.46 -8.72
C SER A 189 -1.33 -41.74 -9.06
N ALA A 190 -1.26 -42.10 -10.34
CA ALA A 190 -1.23 -43.46 -10.87
C ALA A 190 -2.37 -44.43 -10.49
N SER A 191 -3.19 -44.77 -11.49
CA SER A 191 -3.81 -46.11 -11.57
C SER A 191 -2.72 -47.18 -11.48
N PRO A 192 -2.98 -48.30 -10.77
CA PRO A 192 -3.30 -49.52 -11.51
C PRO A 192 -4.40 -50.37 -10.84
N LEU A 193 -5.27 -50.91 -11.71
CA LEU A 193 -5.64 -52.32 -11.84
C LEU A 193 -5.36 -53.29 -10.65
N PHE A 194 -6.38 -54.13 -10.39
CA PHE A 194 -6.31 -55.49 -9.83
C PHE A 194 -6.04 -55.64 -8.32
N LEU A 195 -7.11 -55.93 -7.55
CA LEU A 195 -7.37 -57.23 -6.88
C LEU A 195 -8.33 -57.09 -5.67
N GLN A 196 -9.46 -57.80 -5.80
CA GLN A 196 -9.92 -58.81 -4.84
C GLN A 196 -10.86 -58.42 -3.66
N ARG A 197 -12.02 -59.11 -3.67
CA ARG A 197 -13.03 -59.39 -2.61
C ARG A 197 -13.95 -58.22 -2.24
N SER A 198 -15.27 -58.36 -2.22
CA SER A 198 -16.19 -59.52 -2.17
C SER A 198 -17.54 -59.13 -2.77
#